data_AF-A0A6L3B432-F1
#
_entry.id   AF-A0A6L3B432-F1
#
_cell.length_a   1.000
_cell.length_b   1.000
_cell.length_c   1.000
_cell.angle_alpha   90.00
_cell.angle_beta   90.00
_cell.angle_gamma   90.00
#
_symmetry.space_group_name_H-M   'P 1'
#
loop_
_entity.id
_entity.type
_entity.pdbx_description
1 polymer ?
#
loop_
_entity_poly.entity_id
_entity_poly.type
_entity_poly.pdbx_seq_one_letter_code
_entity_poly.pdbx_strand_id
1 'polypeptide(L)'
;MVSAAQRQREVARMLMRLDDMLKTCADLAAAARERVSVGGMGRYRKFSRKVRDFFSLAAVTQERLDAAPSEMEELIGPMTTALERLHARMVILFVEESLGFFNTFARVKALPIGTHETVGVEFRALMEIRKFLDDPLYEGERGQGLRKQTDRVAVLMRAVMDRCPPLPDFGDEPSIGPRGTVNKPLRPPRAAPPAATGRAAEPRPLPQPSSQRPDPRLEVRQLSLDDED
;
A
#
# COMPACT_ATOMS: atom_id res chain seq x y z
N MET A 1 24.65 -24.80 -25.12
CA MET A 1 23.75 -23.79 -25.71
C MET A 1 22.33 -24.34 -25.72
N VAL A 2 21.35 -23.61 -25.21
CA VAL A 2 19.91 -23.98 -25.28
C VAL A 2 19.45 -23.68 -26.72
N SER A 3 18.73 -24.61 -27.36
CA SER A 3 18.28 -24.41 -28.75
C SER A 3 17.16 -23.36 -28.85
N ALA A 4 17.01 -22.71 -30.01
CA ALA A 4 15.93 -21.75 -30.26
C ALA A 4 14.54 -22.34 -29.95
N ALA A 5 14.29 -23.58 -30.37
CA ALA A 5 13.04 -24.29 -30.08
C ALA A 5 12.81 -24.53 -28.58
N GLN A 6 13.88 -24.78 -27.79
CA GLN A 6 13.76 -24.92 -26.34
C GLN A 6 13.41 -23.58 -25.68
N ARG A 7 14.02 -22.49 -26.14
CA ARG A 7 13.73 -21.13 -25.64
C ARG A 7 12.32 -20.69 -25.99
N GLN A 8 11.86 -20.93 -27.21
CA GLN A 8 10.47 -20.70 -27.61
C GLN A 8 9.49 -21.42 -26.68
N ARG A 9 9.72 -22.72 -26.41
CA ARG A 9 8.89 -23.51 -25.49
C ARG A 9 8.96 -23.01 -24.05
N GLU A 10 10.08 -22.44 -23.62
CA GLU A 10 10.21 -21.82 -22.31
C GLU A 10 9.35 -20.57 -22.20
N VAL A 11 9.49 -19.61 -23.13
CA VAL A 11 8.71 -18.37 -23.11
C VAL A 11 7.22 -18.67 -23.27
N ALA A 12 6.84 -19.60 -24.15
CA ALA A 12 5.44 -20.01 -24.30
C ALA A 12 4.85 -20.57 -22.98
N ARG A 13 5.62 -21.37 -22.23
CA ARG A 13 5.21 -21.85 -20.90
C ARG A 13 5.09 -20.72 -19.88
N MET A 14 5.97 -19.73 -19.93
CA MET A 14 5.87 -18.55 -19.06
C MET A 14 4.60 -17.74 -19.35
N LEU A 15 4.28 -17.52 -20.63
CA LEU A 15 3.04 -16.83 -21.05
C LEU A 15 1.78 -17.59 -20.62
N MET A 16 1.75 -18.91 -20.78
CA MET A 16 0.64 -19.74 -20.28
C MET A 16 0.48 -19.60 -18.75
N ARG A 17 1.60 -19.62 -18.01
CA ARG A 17 1.59 -19.43 -16.56
C ARG A 17 1.10 -18.05 -16.15
N LEU A 18 1.45 -17.00 -16.90
CA LEU A 18 0.94 -15.64 -16.67
C LEU A 18 -0.59 -15.58 -16.83
N ASP A 19 -1.15 -16.23 -17.86
CA ASP A 19 -2.61 -16.30 -18.04
C ASP A 19 -3.32 -17.04 -16.89
N ASP A 20 -2.75 -18.15 -16.40
CA ASP A 20 -3.30 -18.87 -15.25
C ASP A 20 -3.20 -18.07 -13.94
N MET A 21 -2.11 -17.30 -13.78
CA MET A 21 -1.99 -16.36 -12.66
C MET A 21 -3.04 -15.27 -12.72
N LEU A 22 -3.44 -14.82 -13.91
CA LEU A 22 -4.50 -13.83 -14.09
C LEU A 22 -5.87 -14.36 -13.63
N LYS A 23 -6.21 -15.59 -13.99
CA LYS A 23 -7.42 -16.28 -13.50
C LYS A 23 -7.40 -16.40 -11.97
N THR A 24 -6.29 -16.88 -11.42
CA THR A 24 -6.09 -17.01 -9.98
C THR A 24 -6.23 -15.67 -9.25
N CYS A 25 -5.69 -14.59 -9.81
CA CYS A 25 -5.83 -13.25 -9.23
C CYS A 25 -7.28 -12.79 -9.20
N ALA A 26 -8.06 -13.08 -10.24
CA ALA A 26 -9.49 -12.73 -10.28
C ALA A 26 -10.27 -13.45 -9.18
N ASP A 27 -10.01 -14.75 -8.97
CA ASP A 27 -10.65 -15.53 -7.89
C ASP A 27 -10.27 -14.99 -6.50
N LEU A 28 -8.99 -14.66 -6.29
CA LEU A 28 -8.52 -14.07 -5.03
C LEU A 28 -9.13 -12.69 -4.77
N ALA A 29 -9.32 -11.88 -5.81
CA ALA A 29 -9.94 -10.58 -5.72
C ALA A 29 -11.43 -10.68 -5.35
N ALA A 30 -12.17 -11.57 -6.02
CA ALA A 30 -13.55 -11.87 -5.69
C ALA A 30 -13.69 -12.34 -4.23
N ALA A 31 -12.85 -13.29 -3.82
CA ALA A 31 -12.82 -13.79 -2.44
C ALA A 31 -12.51 -12.69 -1.42
N ALA A 32 -11.69 -11.68 -1.76
CA ALA A 32 -11.44 -10.55 -0.87
C ALA A 32 -12.68 -9.68 -0.63
N ARG A 33 -13.62 -9.62 -1.60
CA ARG A 33 -14.83 -8.80 -1.55
C ARG A 33 -16.02 -9.43 -0.83
N GLU A 34 -16.10 -10.76 -0.71
CA GLU A 34 -17.28 -11.44 -0.13
C GLU A 34 -17.56 -11.10 1.33
N ARG A 35 -16.53 -10.88 2.17
CA ARG A 35 -16.69 -10.42 3.57
C ARG A 35 -15.57 -9.46 3.96
N VAL A 36 -15.62 -8.25 3.42
CA VAL A 36 -14.56 -7.23 3.59
C VAL A 36 -14.26 -6.92 5.06
N SER A 37 -15.28 -6.84 5.92
CA SER A 37 -15.15 -6.56 7.35
C SER A 37 -14.50 -7.69 8.16
N VAL A 38 -14.52 -8.93 7.66
CA VAL A 38 -14.01 -10.11 8.37
C VAL A 38 -12.91 -10.76 7.54
N GLY A 39 -11.66 -10.43 7.87
CA GLY A 39 -10.48 -10.97 7.18
C GLY A 39 -10.34 -10.54 5.71
N GLY A 40 -11.13 -9.56 5.24
CA GLY A 40 -11.06 -9.03 3.89
C GLY A 40 -9.66 -8.52 3.54
N MET A 41 -9.04 -7.75 4.43
CA MET A 41 -7.68 -7.24 4.20
C MET A 41 -6.64 -8.36 4.06
N GLY A 42 -6.75 -9.43 4.86
CA GLY A 42 -5.86 -10.59 4.74
C GLY A 42 -5.98 -11.28 3.38
N ARG A 43 -7.20 -11.40 2.85
CA ARG A 43 -7.46 -11.93 1.50
C ARG A 43 -7.00 -10.98 0.40
N TYR A 44 -7.26 -9.68 0.54
CA TYR A 44 -6.77 -8.66 -0.38
C TYR A 44 -5.24 -8.70 -0.51
N ARG A 45 -4.50 -8.91 0.59
CA ARG A 45 -3.04 -9.06 0.54
C ARG A 45 -2.57 -10.31 -0.20
N LYS A 46 -3.34 -11.41 -0.17
CA LYS A 46 -3.02 -12.60 -0.97
C LYS A 46 -3.17 -12.28 -2.45
N PHE A 47 -4.26 -11.59 -2.82
CA PHE A 47 -4.47 -11.06 -4.15
C PHE A 47 -3.32 -10.12 -4.58
N SER A 48 -3.03 -9.06 -3.83
CA SER A 48 -2.01 -8.07 -4.20
C SER A 48 -0.61 -8.68 -4.27
N ARG A 49 -0.29 -9.66 -3.41
CA ARG A 49 0.96 -10.43 -3.52
C ARG A 49 1.01 -11.22 -4.82
N LYS A 50 -0.07 -11.92 -5.19
CA LYS A 50 -0.12 -12.70 -6.44
C LYS A 50 0.02 -11.80 -7.68
N VAL A 51 -0.53 -10.59 -7.62
CA VAL A 51 -0.33 -9.56 -8.65
C VAL A 51 1.14 -9.15 -8.75
N ARG A 52 1.84 -8.94 -7.62
CA ARG A 52 3.29 -8.69 -7.64
C ARG A 52 4.07 -9.86 -8.24
N ASP A 53 3.74 -11.10 -7.87
CA ASP A 53 4.37 -12.30 -8.45
C ASP A 53 4.18 -12.36 -9.97
N PHE A 54 3.01 -11.93 -10.47
CA PHE A 54 2.75 -11.83 -11.91
C PHE A 54 3.71 -10.84 -12.57
N PHE A 55 3.85 -9.62 -12.03
CA PHE A 55 4.75 -8.62 -12.61
C PHE A 55 6.21 -9.07 -12.57
N SER A 56 6.63 -9.79 -11.52
CA SER A 56 7.97 -10.39 -11.47
C SER A 56 8.19 -11.42 -12.59
N LEU A 57 7.22 -12.31 -12.84
CA LEU A 57 7.32 -13.27 -13.94
C LEU A 57 7.24 -12.59 -15.31
N ALA A 58 6.43 -11.55 -15.46
CA ALA A 58 6.31 -10.77 -16.69
C ALA A 58 7.65 -10.10 -17.04
N ALA A 59 8.32 -9.48 -16.06
CA ALA A 59 9.65 -8.88 -16.26
C ALA A 59 10.69 -9.92 -16.71
N VAL A 60 10.72 -11.09 -16.07
CA VAL A 60 11.60 -12.20 -16.49
C VAL A 60 11.27 -12.68 -17.90
N THR A 61 9.98 -12.75 -18.25
CA THR A 61 9.53 -13.17 -19.59
C THR A 61 9.97 -12.16 -20.65
N GLN A 62 9.87 -10.86 -20.36
CA GLN A 62 10.36 -9.79 -21.23
C GLN A 62 11.87 -9.91 -21.45
N GLU A 63 12.67 -10.08 -20.39
CA GLU A 63 14.13 -10.27 -20.51
C GLU A 63 14.48 -11.47 -21.41
N ARG A 64 13.71 -12.56 -21.34
CA ARG A 64 13.91 -13.73 -22.20
C ARG A 64 13.56 -13.47 -23.66
N LEU A 65 12.55 -12.64 -23.92
CA LEU A 65 12.17 -12.20 -25.27
C LEU A 65 13.23 -11.26 -25.85
N ASP A 66 13.72 -10.29 -25.06
CA ASP A 66 14.74 -9.34 -25.49
C ASP A 66 16.08 -10.03 -25.80
N ALA A 67 16.41 -11.10 -25.06
CA ALA A 67 17.61 -11.90 -25.28
C ALA A 67 17.43 -13.02 -26.32
N ALA A 68 16.27 -13.12 -26.99
CA ALA A 68 15.97 -14.20 -27.92
C ALA A 68 16.89 -14.14 -29.16
N PRO A 69 17.34 -15.30 -29.68
CA PRO A 69 18.24 -15.33 -30.81
C PRO A 69 17.48 -15.04 -32.12
N SER A 70 18.21 -14.65 -33.17
CA SER A 70 17.62 -14.19 -34.44
C SER A 70 16.78 -15.26 -35.14
N GLU A 71 17.00 -16.55 -34.89
CA GLU A 71 16.16 -17.61 -35.46
C GLU A 71 14.71 -17.59 -34.93
N MET A 72 14.42 -16.81 -33.88
CA MET A 72 13.08 -16.60 -33.34
C MET A 72 12.43 -15.28 -33.77
N GLU A 73 13.07 -14.48 -34.64
CA GLU A 73 12.67 -13.10 -34.95
C GLU A 73 11.18 -12.96 -35.34
N GLU A 74 10.67 -13.84 -36.20
CA GLU A 74 9.26 -13.86 -36.62
C GLU A 74 8.27 -14.14 -35.47
N LEU A 75 8.71 -14.81 -34.41
CA LEU A 75 7.89 -15.19 -33.26
C LEU A 75 7.99 -14.19 -32.10
N ILE A 76 9.07 -13.42 -32.01
CA ILE A 76 9.29 -12.44 -30.93
C ILE A 76 8.16 -11.40 -30.92
N GLY A 77 7.79 -10.87 -32.09
CA GLY A 77 6.71 -9.89 -32.21
C GLY A 77 5.39 -10.38 -31.60
N PRO A 78 4.80 -11.49 -32.10
CA PRO A 78 3.58 -12.06 -31.55
C PRO A 78 3.64 -12.39 -30.05
N MET A 79 4.77 -12.92 -29.56
CA MET A 79 4.93 -13.27 -28.15
C MET A 79 5.04 -12.03 -27.25
N THR A 80 5.70 -10.97 -27.72
CA THR A 80 5.77 -9.68 -27.03
C THR A 80 4.39 -9.04 -26.94
N THR A 81 3.63 -9.01 -28.04
CA THR A 81 2.24 -8.53 -28.03
C THR A 81 1.35 -9.35 -27.08
N ALA A 82 1.57 -10.67 -26.99
CA ALA A 82 0.83 -11.51 -26.04
C ALA A 82 1.16 -11.15 -24.57
N LEU A 83 2.44 -10.88 -24.27
CA LEU A 83 2.89 -10.44 -22.95
C LEU A 83 2.29 -9.08 -22.58
N GLU A 84 2.34 -8.10 -23.49
CA GLU A 84 1.75 -6.77 -23.30
C GLU A 84 0.24 -6.84 -23.01
N ARG A 85 -0.49 -7.70 -23.75
CA ARG A 85 -1.92 -7.93 -23.51
C ARG A 85 -2.19 -8.50 -22.13
N LEU A 86 -1.39 -9.47 -21.68
CA LEU A 86 -1.51 -10.04 -20.34
C LEU A 86 -1.19 -8.99 -19.26
N HIS A 87 -0.14 -8.19 -19.47
CA HIS A 87 0.23 -7.09 -18.60
C HIS A 87 -0.89 -6.07 -18.44
N ALA A 88 -1.45 -5.60 -19.56
CA ALA A 88 -2.57 -4.66 -19.56
C ALA A 88 -3.80 -5.23 -18.84
N ARG A 89 -4.18 -6.48 -19.09
CA ARG A 89 -5.29 -7.15 -18.40
C ARG A 89 -5.07 -7.24 -16.90
N MET A 90 -3.85 -7.55 -16.45
CA MET A 90 -3.52 -7.61 -15.02
C MET A 90 -3.61 -6.23 -14.36
N VAL A 91 -3.12 -5.17 -15.02
CA VAL A 91 -3.24 -3.80 -14.51
C VAL A 91 -4.70 -3.39 -14.35
N ILE A 92 -5.54 -3.65 -15.36
CA ILE A 92 -6.98 -3.39 -15.30
C ILE A 92 -7.61 -4.12 -14.11
N LEU A 93 -7.39 -5.44 -14.03
CA LEU A 93 -7.92 -6.27 -12.93
C LEU A 93 -7.49 -5.72 -11.57
N PHE A 94 -6.22 -5.37 -11.41
CA PHE A 94 -5.70 -4.84 -10.16
C PHE A 94 -6.38 -3.54 -9.75
N VAL A 95 -6.49 -2.57 -10.66
CA VAL A 95 -7.07 -1.25 -10.36
C VAL A 95 -8.55 -1.38 -10.03
N GLU A 96 -9.31 -2.09 -10.86
CA GLU A 96 -10.77 -2.25 -10.71
C GLU A 96 -11.12 -2.99 -9.41
N GLU A 97 -10.44 -4.10 -9.13
CA GLU A 97 -10.71 -4.90 -7.94
C GLU A 97 -10.24 -4.20 -6.66
N SER A 98 -9.13 -3.45 -6.72
CA SER A 98 -8.68 -2.62 -5.59
C SER A 98 -9.68 -1.50 -5.29
N LEU A 99 -10.23 -0.87 -6.33
CA LEU A 99 -11.28 0.14 -6.17
C LEU A 99 -12.54 -0.48 -5.55
N GLY A 100 -12.97 -1.63 -6.04
CA GLY A 100 -14.12 -2.36 -5.49
C GLY A 100 -13.93 -2.73 -4.01
N PHE A 101 -12.76 -3.27 -3.66
CA PHE A 101 -12.41 -3.62 -2.29
C PHE A 101 -12.39 -2.39 -1.37
N PHE A 102 -11.60 -1.36 -1.71
CA PHE A 102 -11.41 -0.19 -0.84
C PHE A 102 -12.64 0.71 -0.74
N ASN A 103 -13.52 0.73 -1.75
CA ASN A 103 -14.83 1.41 -1.64
C ASN A 103 -15.67 0.86 -0.47
N THR A 104 -15.54 -0.45 -0.20
CA THR A 104 -16.24 -1.12 0.89
C THR A 104 -15.42 -1.06 2.19
N PHE A 105 -14.11 -1.34 2.11
CA PHE A 105 -13.22 -1.39 3.27
C PHE A 105 -13.13 -0.04 3.98
N ALA A 106 -13.12 1.08 3.23
CA ALA A 106 -13.12 2.43 3.80
C ALA A 106 -14.34 2.75 4.67
N ARG A 107 -15.43 1.97 4.58
CA ARG A 107 -16.66 2.14 5.38
C ARG A 107 -16.74 1.18 6.57
N VAL A 108 -15.80 0.25 6.70
CA VAL A 108 -15.76 -0.68 7.84
C VAL A 108 -15.52 0.13 9.12
N LYS A 109 -16.41 -0.02 10.10
CA LYS A 109 -16.38 0.76 11.36
C LYS A 109 -15.23 0.34 12.26
N ALA A 110 -15.10 -0.96 12.51
CA ALA A 110 -14.05 -1.54 13.34
C ALA A 110 -12.92 -2.08 12.46
N LEU A 111 -11.80 -1.35 12.41
CA LEU A 111 -10.62 -1.75 11.66
C LEU A 111 -9.65 -2.49 12.60
N PRO A 112 -9.01 -3.60 12.17
CA PRO A 112 -8.02 -4.30 12.98
C PRO A 112 -6.85 -3.41 13.38
N ILE A 113 -6.22 -3.70 14.51
CA ILE A 113 -4.94 -3.11 14.90
C ILE A 113 -3.90 -3.42 13.80
N GLY A 114 -3.04 -2.44 13.49
CA GLY A 114 -2.05 -2.58 12.42
C GLY A 114 -2.59 -2.33 11.00
N THR A 115 -3.83 -1.84 10.87
CA THR A 115 -4.41 -1.51 9.56
C THR A 115 -3.63 -0.40 8.87
N HIS A 116 -3.15 0.60 9.60
CA HIS A 116 -2.38 1.71 9.03
C HIS A 116 -1.13 1.22 8.29
N GLU A 117 -0.34 0.34 8.91
CA GLU A 117 0.89 -0.24 8.35
C GLU A 117 0.55 -1.15 7.18
N THR A 118 -0.48 -1.97 7.35
CA THR A 118 -0.90 -2.95 6.35
C THR A 118 -1.38 -2.25 5.08
N VAL A 119 -2.24 -1.24 5.20
CA VAL A 119 -2.72 -0.44 4.07
C VAL A 119 -1.57 0.40 3.50
N GLY A 120 -0.68 0.93 4.34
CA GLY A 120 0.51 1.67 3.89
C GLY A 120 1.44 0.84 2.99
N VAL A 121 1.62 -0.46 3.26
CA VAL A 121 2.37 -1.36 2.37
C VAL A 121 1.68 -1.49 1.01
N GLU A 122 0.37 -1.72 1.01
CA GLU A 122 -0.37 -1.87 -0.24
C GLU A 122 -0.50 -0.55 -1.00
N PHE A 123 -0.48 0.60 -0.30
CA PHE A 123 -0.50 1.93 -0.91
C PHE A 123 0.75 2.18 -1.73
N ARG A 124 1.93 1.80 -1.20
CA ARG A 124 3.18 1.86 -1.97
C ARG A 124 3.12 0.99 -3.22
N ALA A 125 2.57 -0.23 -3.10
CA ALA A 125 2.40 -1.13 -4.24
C ALA A 125 1.46 -0.55 -5.31
N LEU A 126 0.36 0.10 -4.91
CA LEU A 126 -0.54 0.82 -5.81
C LEU A 126 0.19 1.94 -6.56
N MET A 127 1.04 2.70 -5.86
CA MET A 127 1.81 3.79 -6.46
C MET A 127 2.88 3.31 -7.44
N GLU A 128 3.49 2.14 -7.20
CA GLU A 128 4.36 1.52 -8.20
C GLU A 128 3.58 1.14 -9.47
N ILE A 129 2.39 0.56 -9.33
CA ILE A 129 1.55 0.20 -10.48
C ILE A 129 1.03 1.44 -11.22
N ARG A 130 0.75 2.54 -10.50
CA ARG A 130 0.39 3.83 -11.11
C ARG A 130 1.45 4.29 -12.11
N LYS A 131 2.74 4.05 -11.86
CA LYS A 131 3.82 4.44 -12.78
C LYS A 131 3.71 3.72 -14.12
N PHE A 132 3.25 2.47 -14.15
CA PHE A 132 3.03 1.77 -15.42
C PHE A 132 1.96 2.44 -16.27
N LEU A 133 0.98 3.09 -15.64
CA LEU A 133 -0.04 3.82 -16.39
C LEU A 133 0.54 5.04 -17.10
N ASP A 134 1.74 5.52 -16.76
CA ASP A 134 2.43 6.61 -17.45
C ASP A 134 3.01 6.20 -18.82
N ASP A 135 3.03 4.91 -19.14
CA ASP A 135 3.51 4.36 -20.42
C ASP A 135 2.59 4.74 -21.61
N PRO A 136 3.14 5.01 -22.81
CA PRO A 136 2.37 5.26 -24.04
C PRO A 136 1.31 4.20 -24.36
N LEU A 137 1.50 2.95 -23.94
CA LEU A 137 0.52 1.87 -24.08
C LEU A 137 -0.84 2.20 -23.44
N TYR A 138 -0.85 3.08 -22.43
CA TYR A 138 -2.04 3.54 -21.74
C TYR A 138 -2.46 4.96 -22.15
N GLU A 139 -2.01 5.44 -23.31
CA GLU A 139 -2.58 6.65 -23.89
C GLU A 139 -4.03 6.44 -24.35
N GLY A 140 -4.82 7.52 -24.29
CA GLY A 140 -6.24 7.51 -24.64
C GLY A 140 -7.21 7.38 -23.45
N GLU A 141 -8.50 7.33 -23.77
CA GLU A 141 -9.58 7.46 -22.78
C GLU A 141 -9.56 6.37 -21.72
N ARG A 142 -9.29 5.12 -22.11
CA ARG A 142 -9.25 3.97 -21.20
C ARG A 142 -8.15 4.12 -20.16
N GLY A 143 -6.94 4.50 -20.58
CA GLY A 143 -5.83 4.71 -19.66
C GLY A 143 -6.03 5.92 -18.75
N GLN A 144 -6.60 7.01 -19.25
CA GLN A 144 -7.04 8.13 -18.40
C GLN A 144 -8.07 7.70 -17.36
N GLY A 145 -9.02 6.83 -17.74
CA GLY A 145 -9.97 6.20 -16.82
C GLY A 145 -9.28 5.40 -15.71
N LEU A 146 -8.33 4.55 -16.07
CA LEU A 146 -7.54 3.75 -15.11
C LEU A 146 -6.74 4.63 -14.14
N ARG A 147 -6.14 5.72 -14.62
CA ARG A 147 -5.41 6.69 -13.77
C ARG A 147 -6.35 7.30 -12.74
N LYS A 148 -7.51 7.80 -13.16
CA LYS A 148 -8.54 8.35 -12.26
C LYS A 148 -9.02 7.33 -11.23
N GLN A 149 -9.24 6.08 -11.64
CA GLN A 149 -9.61 5.00 -10.73
C GLN A 149 -8.49 4.73 -9.72
N THR A 150 -7.24 4.64 -10.17
CA THR A 150 -6.06 4.44 -9.31
C THR A 150 -5.91 5.55 -8.28
N ASP A 151 -6.04 6.82 -8.70
CA ASP A 151 -6.01 7.96 -7.80
C ASP A 151 -7.14 7.90 -6.77
N ARG A 152 -8.32 7.42 -7.17
CA ARG A 152 -9.44 7.20 -6.25
C ARG A 152 -9.19 6.08 -5.26
N VAL A 153 -8.56 4.98 -5.67
CA VAL A 153 -8.11 3.93 -4.72
C VAL A 153 -7.14 4.54 -3.71
N ALA A 154 -6.18 5.34 -4.16
CA ALA A 154 -5.22 6.01 -3.30
C ALA A 154 -5.88 6.93 -2.26
N VAL A 155 -6.93 7.68 -2.65
CA VAL A 155 -7.71 8.50 -1.71
C VAL A 155 -8.40 7.63 -0.66
N LEU A 156 -9.02 6.51 -1.06
CA LEU A 156 -9.69 5.60 -0.13
C LEU A 156 -8.71 4.94 0.85
N MET A 157 -7.53 4.54 0.36
CA MET A 157 -6.48 3.98 1.21
C MET A 157 -5.98 4.99 2.24
N ARG A 158 -5.75 6.26 1.83
CA ARG A 158 -5.40 7.34 2.77
C ARG A 158 -6.50 7.56 3.81
N ALA A 159 -7.76 7.62 3.39
CA ALA A 159 -8.88 7.77 4.33
C ALA A 159 -8.97 6.62 5.35
N VAL A 160 -8.60 5.38 4.95
CA VAL A 160 -8.48 4.26 5.89
C VAL A 160 -7.32 4.46 6.86
N MET A 161 -6.16 4.88 6.36
CA MET A 161 -4.98 5.15 7.18
C MET A 161 -5.24 6.28 8.17
N ASP A 162 -5.88 7.38 7.77
CA ASP A 162 -6.18 8.52 8.65
C ASP A 162 -7.12 8.16 9.81
N ARG A 163 -7.95 7.12 9.64
CA ARG A 163 -8.84 6.59 10.68
C ARG A 163 -8.15 5.64 11.67
N CYS A 164 -6.94 5.18 11.36
CA CYS A 164 -6.18 4.25 12.17
C CYS A 164 -4.84 4.89 12.56
N PRO A 165 -4.61 5.21 13.85
CA PRO A 165 -3.31 5.71 14.25
C PRO A 165 -2.23 4.66 13.94
N PRO A 166 -1.02 5.10 13.53
CA PRO A 166 0.11 4.20 13.34
C PRO A 166 0.44 3.48 14.65
N LEU A 167 0.97 2.26 14.52
CA LEU A 167 1.50 1.53 15.67
C LEU A 167 2.65 2.31 16.32
N PRO A 168 2.76 2.29 17.66
CA PRO A 168 3.91 2.86 18.34
C PRO A 168 5.21 2.25 17.82
N ASP A 169 6.24 3.07 17.64
CA ASP A 169 7.57 2.59 17.27
C ASP A 169 8.28 2.04 18.51
N PHE A 170 8.18 0.72 18.73
CA PHE A 170 8.87 0.03 19.81
C PHE A 170 10.36 -0.25 19.49
N GLY A 171 10.90 0.35 18.42
CA GLY A 171 12.27 0.10 17.96
C GLY A 171 13.35 0.62 18.90
N ASP A 172 13.07 1.74 19.58
CA ASP A 172 14.04 2.46 20.43
C ASP A 172 13.82 2.21 21.93
N GLU A 173 12.66 1.67 22.31
CA GLU A 173 12.33 1.42 23.70
C GLU A 173 12.73 -0.01 24.11
N PRO A 174 13.38 -0.17 25.28
CA PRO A 174 13.66 -1.50 25.80
C PRO A 174 12.32 -2.21 26.13
N SER A 175 12.06 -3.35 25.49
CA SER A 175 10.80 -4.06 25.68
C SER A 175 10.84 -4.95 26.93
N ILE A 176 9.78 -4.94 27.73
CA ILE A 176 9.67 -5.82 28.89
C ILE A 176 9.09 -7.16 28.43
N GLY A 177 9.90 -8.22 28.51
CA GLY A 177 9.48 -9.57 28.19
C GLY A 177 8.46 -10.13 29.19
N PRO A 178 7.81 -11.26 28.87
CA PRO A 178 6.73 -11.86 29.67
C PRO A 178 7.09 -12.20 31.12
N ARG A 179 8.38 -12.22 31.46
CA ARG A 179 8.92 -12.49 32.80
C ARG A 179 9.57 -11.27 33.46
N GLY A 180 9.28 -10.05 32.98
CA GLY A 180 9.90 -8.82 33.49
C GLY A 180 11.33 -8.59 33.00
N THR A 181 11.83 -9.40 32.06
CA THR A 181 13.17 -9.27 31.48
C THR A 181 13.21 -8.11 30.50
N VAL A 182 14.08 -7.14 30.73
CA VAL A 182 14.28 -6.00 29.81
C VAL A 182 15.09 -6.46 28.59
N ASN A 183 14.45 -6.52 27.42
CA ASN A 183 15.10 -6.83 26.16
C ASN A 183 15.73 -5.56 25.56
N LYS A 184 16.86 -5.75 24.88
CA LYS A 184 17.51 -4.67 24.14
C LYS A 184 16.58 -4.14 23.04
N PRO A 185 16.66 -2.84 22.69
CA PRO A 185 15.90 -2.26 21.60
C PRO A 185 16.08 -3.06 20.31
N LEU A 186 15.01 -3.21 19.54
CA LEU A 186 15.02 -3.98 18.29
C LEU A 186 15.82 -3.28 17.17
N ARG A 187 16.05 -1.97 17.31
CA ARG A 187 16.82 -1.16 16.37
C ARG A 187 18.07 -0.61 17.06
N PRO A 188 19.23 -0.56 16.37
CA PRO A 188 20.35 0.24 16.86
C PRO A 188 19.90 1.71 16.96
N PRO A 189 20.38 2.47 17.97
CA PRO A 189 19.97 3.86 18.16
C PRO A 189 20.19 4.63 16.88
N ARG A 190 19.09 5.16 16.32
CA ARG A 190 19.14 5.97 15.12
C ARG A 190 19.95 7.22 15.47
N ALA A 191 21.05 7.46 14.76
CA ALA A 191 21.79 8.71 14.90
C ALA A 191 20.79 9.86 14.72
N ALA A 192 20.73 10.76 15.70
CA ALA A 192 19.87 11.93 15.62
C ALA A 192 20.11 12.63 14.27
N PRO A 193 19.05 13.11 13.60
CA PRO A 193 19.25 13.95 12.41
C PRO A 193 20.20 15.09 12.81
N PRO A 194 21.17 15.46 11.94
CA PRO A 194 22.10 16.53 12.27
C PRO A 194 21.30 17.76 12.66
N ALA A 195 21.62 18.32 13.83
CA ALA A 195 21.04 19.57 14.29
C ALA A 195 21.15 20.56 13.13
N ALA A 196 20.00 21.07 12.67
CA ALA A 196 20.00 22.12 11.66
C ALA A 196 20.91 23.24 12.18
N THR A 197 22.03 23.47 11.50
CA THR A 197 22.90 24.63 11.70
C THR A 197 22.18 25.85 11.16
N GLY A 198 21.11 26.24 11.85
CA GLY A 198 20.35 27.44 11.62
C GLY A 198 20.39 28.27 12.89
N ARG A 199 21.22 29.33 12.86
CA ARG A 199 21.24 30.54 13.70
C ARG A 199 20.67 30.40 15.12
N ALA A 200 21.56 30.62 16.11
CA ALA A 200 21.23 30.83 17.51
C ALA A 200 19.95 31.68 17.68
N ALA A 201 18.87 31.02 18.11
CA ALA A 201 17.69 31.71 18.59
C ALA A 201 18.02 32.24 19.99
N GLU A 202 17.96 33.55 20.15
CA GLU A 202 18.01 34.21 21.45
C GLU A 202 16.99 33.59 22.42
N PRO A 203 17.32 33.50 23.72
CA PRO A 203 16.40 32.97 24.71
C PRO A 203 15.14 33.86 24.78
N ARG A 204 13.98 33.28 24.49
CA ARG A 204 12.69 33.94 24.75
C ARG A 204 12.55 34.21 26.25
N PRO A 205 12.21 35.43 26.68
CA PRO A 205 11.88 35.69 28.07
C PRO A 205 10.59 34.95 28.46
N LEU A 206 10.59 34.41 29.68
CA LEU A 206 9.41 33.82 30.33
C LEU A 206 8.28 34.86 30.42
N PRO A 207 7.01 34.49 30.18
CA PRO A 207 5.89 35.39 30.43
C PRO A 207 5.78 35.65 31.93
N GLN A 208 5.84 36.93 32.30
CA GLN A 208 5.57 37.40 33.67
C GLN A 208 4.08 37.18 34.01
N PRO A 209 3.74 36.81 35.25
CA PRO A 209 2.37 36.76 35.69
C PRO A 209 1.80 38.18 35.76
N SER A 210 0.87 38.50 34.87
CA SER A 210 0.12 39.74 34.93
C SER A 210 -0.88 39.66 36.08
N SER A 211 -0.71 40.55 37.05
CA SER A 211 -1.70 40.83 38.10
C SER A 211 -2.90 41.52 37.45
N GLN A 212 -3.87 40.74 36.96
CA GLN A 212 -5.19 41.26 36.59
C GLN A 212 -6.18 41.00 37.71
N ARG A 213 -6.79 42.09 38.18
CA ARG A 213 -7.88 42.12 39.17
C ARG A 213 -9.06 41.26 38.71
N PRO A 214 -9.77 40.59 39.64
CA PRO A 214 -10.95 39.82 39.30
C PRO A 214 -12.12 40.75 38.91
N ASP A 215 -12.71 40.49 37.74
CA ASP A 215 -13.98 41.09 37.27
C ASP A 215 -15.16 40.35 37.95
N PRO A 216 -16.07 41.03 38.66
CA PRO A 216 -17.03 40.39 39.57
C PRO A 216 -18.32 39.88 38.89
N ARG A 217 -18.26 39.34 37.66
CA ARG A 217 -19.48 39.01 36.89
C ARG A 217 -19.56 37.63 36.26
N LEU A 218 -18.98 36.62 36.91
CA LEU A 218 -19.25 35.22 36.58
C LEU A 218 -19.61 34.47 37.86
N GLU A 219 -20.89 34.58 38.25
CA GLU A 219 -21.50 33.70 39.24
C GLU A 219 -21.46 32.27 38.70
N VAL A 220 -20.56 31.47 39.28
CA VAL A 220 -20.53 30.02 39.11
C VAL A 220 -21.71 29.45 39.90
N ARG A 221 -22.76 29.03 39.20
CA ARG A 221 -23.80 28.15 39.77
C ARG A 221 -23.13 26.87 40.26
N GLN A 222 -22.99 26.75 41.57
CA GLN A 222 -22.64 25.50 42.22
C GLN A 222 -23.84 24.54 42.06
N LEU A 223 -23.62 23.43 41.38
CA LEU A 223 -24.52 22.27 41.43
C LEU A 223 -24.19 21.54 42.73
N SER A 224 -24.99 21.79 43.76
CA SER A 224 -25.04 20.96 44.97
C SER A 224 -25.62 19.60 44.60
N LEU A 225 -24.81 18.55 44.78
CA LEU A 225 -25.28 17.19 44.97
C LEU A 225 -25.55 17.09 46.48
N ASP A 226 -26.82 17.17 46.86
CA ASP A 226 -27.27 16.78 48.19
C ASP A 226 -27.99 15.42 48.05
N ASP A 227 -27.51 14.50 48.88
CA ASP A 227 -28.11 13.22 49.24
C ASP A 227 -29.39 13.40 50.09
N GLU A 228 -30.14 12.30 50.23
CA GLU A 228 -31.29 12.00 51.12
C GLU A 228 -32.68 12.40 50.53
N ASP A 229 -33.68 11.53 50.37
CA ASP A 229 -34.08 10.29 51.08
C ASP A 229 -34.28 9.04 50.19
#